data_AF-A0A813F0M4-F1
#
_entry.id   AF-A0A813F0M4-F1
#
_cell.length_a   1.000
_cell.length_b   1.000
_cell.length_c   1.000
_cell.angle_alpha   90.00
_cell.angle_beta   90.00
_cell.angle_gamma   90.00
#
_symmetry.space_group_name_H-M   'P 1'
#
loop_
_entity.id
_entity.type
_entity.pdbx_description
1 polymer ?
#
loop_
_entity_poly.entity_id
_entity_poly.type
_entity_poly.pdbx_seq_one_letter_code
_entity_poly.pdbx_strand_id
1 'polypeptide(L)'
;MAPKLRGKEDPSGSSPKALIDAEAVAREVLRRGDSGDYPSVLRVLGDDLGPGESAAAFRKAFLRISMLIHPDKLPNFADATRAFQVLVTALDLTQAQLAGAAAAPGPNDKSQVALARPNEGCFRTEVCCPRCRSPWGSAVEGNPDYYYNFMMQGLRSFTCSTCLLSFGCLTALHKCPWCKGLCDYDPDQYHKKVTCFNSVCQKPFGFSMFHATERALKAARQQAQEELAARSRAAEAKQGRAARAARRGGGQHDPERLAEATFAAGLRDSCPRCGLTLADFEDGAQLQHLRTCTDGPAQQAHRTSQHAKATAQAELDRKEAAQLSTASSAVWSCAGGRTEQLWMLDEIQLRKFCTQEGLPSKGSRETLIERLSEHFAARSGGNRAMPMLPDNLQSMSKDQLSAVCAAYRLKGPFASRAERLEALEELQMRAGSGVSALEGRAGPNLAITHGRAKAAQQRASSSMPLAIEDTSATGRKGQAKPKASAKAKAKAKAKAKAKAKGHAKAHAATAQNAKPGAKAKANTRRASAQPKANLRAPTKVKALVGLKKRPRL
;
A
#
# COMPACT_ATOMS: atom_id res chain seq x y z
N MET A 1 46.09 -9.55 64.91
CA MET A 1 46.25 -8.37 64.04
C MET A 1 47.28 -8.71 62.98
N ALA A 2 46.83 -9.04 61.76
CA ALA A 2 47.69 -9.50 60.68
C ALA A 2 47.74 -8.44 59.55
N PRO A 3 48.92 -8.14 58.98
CA PRO A 3 49.11 -7.00 58.10
C PRO A 3 48.77 -7.29 56.64
N LYS A 4 48.30 -6.23 55.99
CA LYS A 4 48.04 -6.05 54.55
C LYS A 4 49.32 -6.27 53.73
N LEU A 5 49.30 -7.20 52.78
CA LEU A 5 50.20 -7.21 51.64
C LEU A 5 49.40 -6.93 50.37
N ARG A 6 49.63 -5.76 49.77
CA ARG A 6 49.20 -5.41 48.41
C ARG A 6 50.20 -6.03 47.43
N GLY A 7 49.77 -7.03 46.67
CA GLY A 7 50.44 -7.44 45.44
C GLY A 7 50.00 -6.53 44.29
N LYS A 8 50.97 -5.90 43.62
CA LYS A 8 50.82 -5.34 42.27
C LYS A 8 50.93 -6.51 41.31
N GLU A 9 49.89 -6.77 40.53
CA GLU A 9 49.96 -7.66 39.36
C GLU A 9 50.17 -6.79 38.12
N ASP A 10 51.30 -6.99 37.44
CA ASP A 10 51.62 -6.36 36.16
C ASP A 10 50.90 -7.10 35.02
N PRO A 11 50.10 -6.42 34.16
CA PRO A 11 49.50 -7.04 33.00
C PRO A 11 50.40 -6.83 31.78
N SER A 12 51.48 -7.62 31.64
CA SER A 12 52.27 -7.64 30.40
C SER A 12 52.76 -9.05 30.05
N GLY A 13 51.82 -9.97 29.85
CA GLY A 13 52.05 -11.25 29.20
C GLY A 13 51.46 -11.24 27.79
N SER A 14 52.13 -10.59 26.83
CA SER A 14 51.82 -10.80 25.41
C SER A 14 52.32 -12.19 25.01
N SER A 15 51.46 -13.21 25.15
CA SER A 15 51.73 -14.54 24.62
C SER A 15 52.13 -14.42 23.14
N PRO A 16 53.25 -15.04 22.70
CA PRO A 16 53.63 -15.03 21.31
C PRO A 16 52.46 -15.60 20.50
N LYS A 17 51.89 -14.81 19.60
CA LYS A 17 50.94 -15.30 18.59
C LYS A 17 51.70 -16.33 17.78
N ALA A 18 51.54 -17.61 18.13
CA ALA A 18 52.03 -18.70 17.32
C ALA A 18 51.55 -18.43 15.89
N LEU A 19 52.49 -18.33 14.94
CA LEU A 19 52.13 -18.20 13.53
C LEU A 19 51.30 -19.45 13.19
N ILE A 20 50.00 -19.25 13.00
CA ILE A 20 49.11 -20.33 12.60
C ILE A 20 49.47 -20.66 11.15
N ASP A 21 49.97 -21.87 10.91
CA ASP A 21 50.26 -22.37 9.58
C ASP A 21 48.95 -22.56 8.80
N ALA A 22 48.72 -21.68 7.83
CA ALA A 22 47.51 -21.66 7.02
C ALA A 22 47.36 -22.90 6.13
N GLU A 23 48.46 -23.52 5.69
CA GLU A 23 48.41 -24.78 4.93
C GLU A 23 47.99 -25.94 5.83
N ALA A 24 48.51 -26.00 7.06
CA ALA A 24 48.09 -27.00 8.04
C ALA A 24 46.59 -26.89 8.37
N VAL A 25 46.07 -25.67 8.51
CA VAL A 25 44.63 -25.43 8.71
C VAL A 25 43.81 -25.90 7.51
N ALA A 26 44.25 -25.62 6.28
CA ALA A 26 43.54 -26.05 5.07
C ALA A 26 43.49 -27.58 4.93
N ARG A 27 44.58 -28.28 5.25
CA ARG A 27 44.62 -29.77 5.27
C ARG A 27 43.68 -30.34 6.32
N GLU A 28 43.61 -29.73 7.50
CA GLU A 28 42.74 -30.18 8.58
C GLU A 28 41.25 -29.94 8.25
N VAL A 29 40.92 -28.85 7.56
CA VAL A 29 39.56 -28.60 7.02
C VAL A 29 39.14 -29.70 6.06
N LEU A 30 40.02 -30.08 5.13
CA LEU A 30 39.75 -31.19 4.19
C LEU A 30 39.58 -32.53 4.93
N ARG A 31 40.47 -32.85 5.87
CA ARG A 31 40.40 -34.09 6.66
C ARG A 31 39.07 -34.23 7.41
N ARG A 32 38.60 -33.15 8.04
CA ARG A 32 37.31 -33.13 8.76
C ARG A 32 36.11 -33.15 7.81
N GLY A 33 36.21 -32.45 6.68
CA GLY A 33 35.19 -32.47 5.63
C GLY A 33 35.00 -33.85 5.02
N ASP A 34 36.08 -34.56 4.72
CA ASP A 34 36.05 -35.92 4.18
C ASP A 34 35.49 -36.94 5.21
N SER A 35 35.56 -36.61 6.51
CA SER A 35 34.94 -37.39 7.60
C SER A 35 33.45 -37.10 7.78
N GLY A 36 32.88 -36.10 7.09
CA GLY A 36 31.48 -35.68 7.22
C GLY A 36 31.13 -34.90 8.50
N ASP A 37 32.13 -34.58 9.35
CA ASP A 37 31.94 -33.84 10.59
C ASP A 37 32.08 -32.33 10.35
N TYR A 38 31.05 -31.78 9.70
CA TYR A 38 30.98 -30.37 9.34
C TYR A 38 31.03 -29.39 10.53
N PRO A 39 30.38 -29.65 11.69
CA PRO A 39 30.55 -28.80 12.87
C PRO A 39 32.00 -28.71 13.34
N SER A 40 32.75 -29.81 13.28
CA SER A 40 34.17 -29.82 13.66
C SER A 40 35.06 -29.06 12.69
N VAL A 41 34.67 -28.89 11.42
CA VAL A 41 35.40 -28.03 10.46
C VAL A 41 35.47 -26.59 10.97
N LEU A 42 34.39 -26.06 11.54
CA LEU A 42 34.33 -24.70 12.08
C LEU A 42 35.10 -24.53 13.41
N ARG A 43 35.55 -25.64 14.02
CA ARG A 43 36.32 -25.67 15.27
C ARG A 43 37.83 -25.88 15.05
N VAL A 44 38.30 -25.80 13.80
CA VAL A 44 39.70 -26.11 13.45
C VAL A 44 40.72 -25.21 14.15
N LEU A 45 40.33 -23.97 14.49
CA LEU A 45 41.17 -23.01 15.20
C LEU A 45 41.05 -23.12 16.74
N GLY A 46 40.38 -24.15 17.25
CA GLY A 46 40.18 -24.35 18.69
C GLY A 46 39.08 -23.47 19.30
N ASP A 47 38.17 -22.93 18.48
CA ASP A 47 37.02 -22.20 19.01
C ASP A 47 36.04 -23.18 19.70
N ASP A 48 35.66 -22.87 20.94
CA ASP A 48 34.72 -23.65 21.75
C ASP A 48 33.27 -23.45 21.29
N LEU A 49 32.97 -23.90 20.07
CA LEU A 49 31.62 -23.87 19.52
C LEU A 49 30.84 -25.12 19.95
N GLY A 50 30.00 -24.96 20.98
CA GLY A 50 29.10 -26.00 21.46
C GLY A 50 27.76 -26.06 20.70
N PRO A 51 26.92 -27.09 20.94
CA PRO A 51 25.60 -27.26 20.31
C PRO A 51 24.58 -26.15 20.63
N GLY A 52 24.84 -25.34 21.66
CA GLY A 52 23.98 -24.21 22.07
C GLY A 52 24.43 -22.85 21.54
N GLU A 53 25.51 -22.79 20.76
CA GLU A 53 26.04 -21.52 20.28
C GLU A 53 25.18 -20.88 19.18
N SER A 54 25.17 -19.56 19.17
CA SER A 54 24.37 -18.81 18.20
C SER A 54 24.93 -18.93 16.79
N ALA A 55 24.07 -18.84 15.76
CA ALA A 55 24.50 -18.79 14.36
C ALA A 55 25.52 -17.66 14.07
N ALA A 56 25.56 -16.62 14.91
CA ALA A 56 26.56 -15.56 14.81
C ALA A 56 27.98 -16.03 15.18
N ALA A 57 28.11 -16.94 16.16
CA ALA A 57 29.39 -17.52 16.57
C ALA A 57 30.01 -18.37 15.44
N PHE A 58 29.20 -19.23 14.80
CA PHE A 58 29.63 -20.03 13.64
C PHE A 58 30.04 -19.16 12.44
N ARG A 59 29.31 -18.05 12.17
CA ARG A 59 29.71 -17.08 11.13
C ARG A 59 31.05 -16.40 11.45
N LYS A 60 31.31 -16.09 12.72
CA LYS A 60 32.58 -15.48 13.15
C LYS A 60 33.75 -16.44 12.96
N ALA A 61 33.58 -17.72 13.32
CA ALA A 61 34.61 -18.75 13.11
C ALA A 61 34.87 -18.99 11.62
N PHE A 62 33.80 -19.09 10.81
CA PHE A 62 33.92 -19.17 9.35
C PHE A 62 34.77 -18.05 8.77
N LEU A 63 34.49 -16.78 9.13
CA LEU A 63 35.23 -15.63 8.62
C LEU A 63 36.72 -15.67 8.99
N ARG A 64 37.04 -16.15 10.20
CA ARG A 64 38.45 -16.29 10.63
C ARG A 64 39.18 -17.34 9.80
N ILE A 65 38.57 -18.51 9.60
CA ILE A 65 39.16 -19.60 8.82
C ILE A 65 39.26 -19.18 7.35
N SER A 66 38.22 -18.55 6.79
CA SER A 66 38.19 -18.11 5.38
C SER A 66 39.28 -17.09 5.07
N MET A 67 39.64 -16.23 6.03
CA MET A 67 40.73 -15.26 5.88
C MET A 67 42.12 -15.90 5.86
N LEU A 68 42.27 -17.15 6.35
CA LEU A 68 43.52 -17.91 6.36
C LEU A 68 43.62 -18.81 5.12
N ILE A 69 42.54 -19.53 4.78
CA ILE A 69 42.55 -20.56 3.72
C ILE A 69 42.05 -20.08 2.35
N HIS A 70 41.84 -18.78 2.16
CA HIS A 70 41.38 -18.24 0.87
C HIS A 70 42.35 -18.65 -0.25
N PRO A 71 41.88 -19.09 -1.43
CA PRO A 71 42.76 -19.54 -2.52
C PRO A 71 43.81 -18.50 -2.92
N ASP A 72 43.45 -17.21 -2.93
CA ASP A 72 44.39 -16.12 -3.24
C ASP A 72 45.57 -15.99 -2.25
N LYS A 73 45.41 -16.47 -1.01
CA LYS A 73 46.46 -16.39 0.02
C LYS A 73 47.33 -17.64 0.11
N LEU A 74 46.89 -18.75 -0.50
CA LEU A 74 47.60 -20.02 -0.52
C LEU A 74 47.86 -20.48 -1.97
N PRO A 75 48.59 -19.70 -2.79
CA PRO A 75 48.83 -20.04 -4.20
C PRO A 75 49.61 -21.34 -4.38
N ASN A 76 50.38 -21.77 -3.36
CA ASN A 76 51.19 -22.99 -3.39
C ASN A 76 50.43 -24.23 -2.91
N PHE A 77 49.22 -24.08 -2.35
CA PHE A 77 48.41 -25.19 -1.87
C PHE A 77 47.35 -25.54 -2.92
N ALA A 78 47.60 -26.59 -3.70
CA ALA A 78 46.76 -27.01 -4.83
C ALA A 78 45.28 -27.23 -4.44
N ASP A 79 45.01 -27.67 -3.21
CA ASP A 79 43.67 -27.96 -2.72
C ASP A 79 43.00 -26.77 -1.99
N ALA A 80 43.53 -25.54 -2.06
CA ALA A 80 42.98 -24.39 -1.36
C ALA A 80 41.51 -24.11 -1.73
N THR A 81 41.17 -24.22 -3.02
CA THR A 81 39.80 -24.06 -3.51
C THR A 81 38.86 -25.13 -2.95
N ARG A 82 39.32 -26.39 -2.88
CA ARG A 82 38.53 -27.49 -2.33
C ARG A 82 38.32 -27.31 -0.83
N ALA A 83 39.36 -26.93 -0.09
CA ALA A 83 39.27 -26.64 1.35
C ALA A 83 38.27 -25.51 1.64
N PHE A 84 38.29 -24.45 0.81
CA PHE A 84 37.35 -23.34 0.93
C PHE A 84 35.90 -23.79 0.66
N GLN A 85 35.67 -24.60 -0.38
CA GLN A 85 34.33 -25.14 -0.67
C GLN A 85 33.80 -26.04 0.46
N VAL A 86 34.67 -26.86 1.06
CA VAL A 86 34.33 -27.67 2.25
C VAL A 86 33.95 -26.79 3.43
N LEU A 87 34.68 -25.68 3.65
CA LEU A 87 34.36 -24.71 4.70
C LEU A 87 33.00 -24.03 4.48
N VAL A 88 32.67 -23.63 3.24
CA VAL A 88 31.35 -23.05 2.91
C VAL A 88 30.25 -24.09 3.14
N THR A 89 30.45 -25.31 2.64
CA THR A 89 29.50 -26.42 2.84
C THR A 89 29.27 -26.69 4.33
N ALA A 90 30.33 -26.63 5.14
CA ALA A 90 30.23 -26.81 6.59
C ALA A 90 29.38 -25.73 7.27
N LEU A 91 29.52 -24.46 6.85
CA LEU A 91 28.71 -23.36 7.36
C LEU A 91 27.23 -23.54 6.99
N ASP A 92 26.93 -23.87 5.74
CA ASP A 92 25.56 -24.04 5.26
C ASP A 92 24.84 -25.18 5.98
N LEU A 93 25.52 -26.32 6.14
CA LEU A 93 24.96 -27.48 6.85
C LEU A 93 24.79 -27.21 8.34
N THR A 94 25.75 -26.54 8.99
CA THR A 94 25.64 -26.19 10.41
C THR A 94 24.52 -25.18 10.66
N GLN A 95 24.36 -24.18 9.77
CA GLN A 95 23.24 -23.24 9.86
C GLN A 95 21.89 -23.93 9.62
N ALA A 96 21.83 -24.87 8.68
CA ALA A 96 20.64 -25.67 8.44
C ALA A 96 20.28 -26.55 9.65
N GLN A 97 21.27 -27.13 10.34
CA GLN A 97 21.06 -27.91 11.56
C GLN A 97 20.54 -27.04 12.72
N LEU A 98 21.12 -25.85 12.93
CA LEU A 98 20.66 -24.91 13.95
C LEU A 98 19.25 -24.38 13.65
N ALA A 99 18.89 -24.24 12.37
CA ALA A 99 17.54 -23.89 11.95
C ALA A 99 16.55 -25.07 12.05
N GLY A 100 17.03 -26.31 11.85
CA GLY A 100 16.26 -27.55 11.82
C GLY A 100 16.02 -28.19 13.20
N ALA A 101 16.75 -27.79 14.25
CA ALA A 101 16.50 -28.24 15.62
C ALA A 101 15.13 -27.79 16.20
N ALA A 102 14.34 -27.01 15.45
CA ALA A 102 12.94 -26.70 15.76
C ALA A 102 11.90 -27.53 14.96
N ALA A 103 12.29 -28.33 13.97
CA ALA A 103 11.44 -29.34 13.30
C ALA A 103 12.23 -30.05 12.19
N ALA A 104 12.33 -31.38 12.24
CA ALA A 104 12.96 -32.17 11.18
C ALA A 104 11.96 -32.59 10.08
N PRO A 105 12.32 -32.46 8.80
CA PRO A 105 11.93 -33.41 7.76
C PRO A 105 13.17 -33.96 6.99
N GLY A 106 13.00 -35.13 6.35
CA GLY A 106 14.07 -35.96 5.79
C GLY A 106 14.72 -35.48 4.47
N PRO A 107 15.79 -36.16 4.03
CA PRO A 107 16.67 -35.72 2.94
C PRO A 107 16.12 -36.16 1.58
N ASN A 108 15.19 -35.40 1.01
CA ASN A 108 15.03 -35.22 -0.44
C ASN A 108 13.88 -34.27 -0.84
N ASP A 109 13.10 -33.77 0.12
CA ASP A 109 12.17 -32.69 -0.19
C ASP A 109 12.92 -31.36 -0.16
N LYS A 110 13.12 -30.78 -1.35
CA LYS A 110 13.32 -29.34 -1.50
C LYS A 110 12.23 -28.70 -0.65
N SER A 111 12.64 -28.04 0.44
CA SER A 111 11.75 -27.46 1.44
C SER A 111 10.90 -26.35 0.81
N GLN A 112 9.88 -26.76 0.09
CA GLN A 112 8.69 -25.96 -0.07
C GLN A 112 8.18 -25.77 1.35
N VAL A 113 8.38 -24.57 1.90
CA VAL A 113 7.74 -24.16 3.15
C VAL A 113 6.30 -24.66 3.07
N ALA A 114 5.93 -25.55 3.97
CA ALA A 114 4.64 -26.21 3.96
C ALA A 114 3.56 -25.16 3.75
N LEU A 115 2.85 -25.25 2.63
CA LEU A 115 1.72 -24.38 2.37
C LEU A 115 0.77 -24.52 3.57
N ALA A 116 0.30 -23.39 4.09
CA ALA A 116 -0.58 -23.36 5.27
C ALA A 116 -1.86 -24.21 5.09
N ARG A 117 -2.19 -24.61 3.86
CA ARG A 117 -3.26 -25.54 3.50
C ARG A 117 -2.85 -26.40 2.29
N PRO A 118 -3.20 -27.70 2.24
CA PRO A 118 -3.10 -28.48 1.01
C PRO A 118 -4.00 -27.91 -0.09
N ASN A 119 -3.54 -27.99 -1.35
CA ASN A 119 -4.29 -27.52 -2.52
C ASN A 119 -5.34 -28.54 -3.04
N GLU A 120 -5.76 -29.50 -2.22
CA GLU A 120 -6.74 -30.51 -2.61
C GLU A 120 -8.12 -29.89 -2.88
N GLY A 121 -8.61 -30.07 -4.11
CA GLY A 121 -9.84 -29.45 -4.59
C GLY A 121 -9.74 -27.93 -4.77
N CYS A 122 -8.53 -27.39 -4.87
CA CYS A 122 -8.26 -25.97 -5.05
C CYS A 122 -7.77 -25.72 -6.48
N PHE A 123 -8.29 -24.68 -7.12
CA PHE A 123 -8.02 -24.37 -8.52
C PHE A 123 -7.52 -22.93 -8.66
N ARG A 124 -6.67 -22.68 -9.64
CA ARG A 124 -6.36 -21.33 -10.10
C ARG A 124 -7.54 -20.83 -10.93
N THR A 125 -8.37 -19.97 -10.36
CA THR A 125 -9.49 -19.37 -11.09
C THR A 125 -8.97 -18.37 -12.11
N GLU A 126 -9.63 -18.28 -13.25
CA GLU A 126 -9.28 -17.29 -14.27
C GLU A 126 -9.79 -15.92 -13.80
N VAL A 127 -8.86 -14.99 -13.62
CA VAL A 127 -9.14 -13.60 -13.25
C VAL A 127 -9.05 -12.78 -14.53
N CYS A 128 -10.03 -11.92 -14.80
CA CYS A 128 -10.06 -11.09 -16.00
C CYS A 128 -10.20 -9.60 -15.67
N CYS A 129 -9.68 -8.75 -16.55
CA CYS A 129 -9.85 -7.31 -16.45
C CYS A 129 -11.34 -6.93 -16.59
N PRO A 130 -11.90 -6.07 -15.74
CA PRO A 130 -13.31 -5.68 -15.82
C PRO A 130 -13.66 -4.86 -17.07
N ARG A 131 -12.69 -4.19 -17.68
CA ARG A 131 -12.91 -3.33 -18.86
C ARG A 131 -12.82 -4.08 -20.18
N CYS A 132 -11.70 -4.77 -20.43
CA CYS A 132 -11.48 -5.46 -21.71
C CYS A 132 -11.70 -6.98 -21.66
N ARG A 133 -11.96 -7.54 -20.47
CA ARG A 133 -12.15 -9.00 -20.23
C ARG A 133 -10.94 -9.87 -20.60
N SER A 134 -9.77 -9.26 -20.85
CA SER A 134 -8.52 -10.00 -21.05
C SER A 134 -8.17 -10.81 -19.79
N PRO A 135 -7.70 -12.06 -19.92
CA PRO A 135 -7.24 -12.87 -18.80
C PRO A 135 -5.97 -12.25 -18.20
N TRP A 136 -5.94 -12.14 -16.87
CA TRP A 136 -4.83 -11.65 -16.08
C TRP A 136 -3.92 -12.81 -15.65
N GLY A 137 -2.62 -12.53 -15.52
CA GLY A 137 -1.65 -13.54 -15.06
C GLY A 137 -1.38 -14.62 -16.11
N SER A 138 -1.62 -14.32 -17.39
CA SER A 138 -1.12 -15.16 -18.48
C SER A 138 0.41 -15.15 -18.50
N ALA A 139 1.03 -16.21 -19.03
CA ALA A 139 2.49 -16.30 -19.12
C ALA A 139 3.14 -15.11 -19.86
N VAL A 140 2.37 -14.42 -20.71
CA VAL A 140 2.80 -13.24 -21.46
C VAL A 140 3.10 -12.05 -20.55
N GLU A 141 2.43 -11.93 -19.40
CA GLU A 141 2.64 -10.81 -18.48
C GLU A 141 3.91 -10.97 -17.61
N GLY A 142 4.55 -12.15 -17.61
CA GLY A 142 5.74 -12.42 -16.82
C GLY A 142 5.53 -12.40 -15.30
N ASN A 143 4.27 -12.39 -14.85
CA ASN A 143 3.92 -12.40 -13.44
C ASN A 143 4.15 -13.80 -12.85
N PRO A 144 4.93 -13.94 -11.76
CA PRO A 144 5.08 -15.21 -11.05
C PRO A 144 3.73 -15.71 -10.50
N ASP A 145 3.57 -17.04 -10.40
CA ASP A 145 2.29 -17.63 -9.96
C ASP A 145 1.83 -17.16 -8.58
N TYR A 146 2.76 -16.87 -7.66
CA TYR A 146 2.43 -16.38 -6.33
C TYR A 146 1.80 -14.98 -6.32
N TYR A 147 1.86 -14.22 -7.41
CA TYR A 147 1.11 -12.96 -7.54
C TYR A 147 -0.39 -13.21 -7.50
N TYR A 148 -0.84 -14.41 -7.91
CA TYR A 148 -2.23 -14.82 -7.74
C TYR A 148 -2.67 -14.74 -6.28
N ASN A 149 -1.82 -15.16 -5.34
CA ASN A 149 -2.15 -15.06 -3.91
C ASN A 149 -2.33 -13.61 -3.48
N PHE A 150 -1.46 -12.71 -3.92
CA PHE A 150 -1.53 -11.28 -3.56
C PHE A 150 -2.76 -10.61 -4.16
N MET A 151 -3.12 -11.00 -5.39
CA MET A 151 -4.35 -10.56 -6.03
C MET A 151 -5.56 -11.03 -5.25
N MET A 152 -5.68 -12.34 -4.98
CA MET A 152 -6.85 -12.92 -4.32
C MET A 152 -7.02 -12.42 -2.88
N GLN A 153 -5.94 -12.28 -2.13
CA GLN A 153 -6.00 -11.70 -0.77
C GLN A 153 -6.31 -10.20 -0.75
N GLY A 154 -6.32 -9.52 -1.91
CA GLY A 154 -6.51 -8.08 -1.98
C GLY A 154 -5.32 -7.25 -1.52
N LEU A 155 -4.13 -7.86 -1.40
CA LEU A 155 -2.91 -7.18 -0.98
C LEU A 155 -2.39 -6.20 -2.04
N ARG A 156 -2.63 -6.49 -3.32
CA ARG A 156 -2.09 -5.69 -4.43
C ARG A 156 -3.13 -5.47 -5.51
N SER A 157 -3.09 -4.28 -6.10
CA SER A 157 -3.80 -3.98 -7.35
C SER A 157 -2.87 -4.15 -8.55
N PHE A 158 -3.43 -4.54 -9.69
CA PHE A 158 -2.68 -4.78 -10.93
C PHE A 158 -3.21 -3.91 -12.05
N THR A 159 -2.33 -3.56 -12.98
CA THR A 159 -2.69 -2.79 -14.17
C THR A 159 -2.80 -3.72 -15.36
N CYS A 160 -3.95 -3.70 -16.04
CA CYS A 160 -4.17 -4.51 -17.23
C CYS A 160 -3.18 -4.13 -18.34
N SER A 161 -2.43 -5.11 -18.85
CA SER A 161 -1.51 -4.93 -19.96
C SER A 161 -2.18 -4.45 -21.25
N THR A 162 -3.45 -4.80 -21.47
CA THR A 162 -4.20 -4.42 -22.69
C THR A 162 -4.80 -3.02 -22.64
N CYS A 163 -5.48 -2.66 -21.54
CA CYS A 163 -6.27 -1.42 -21.46
C CYS A 163 -5.80 -0.42 -20.39
N LEU A 164 -4.71 -0.74 -19.68
CA LEU A 164 -4.09 0.08 -18.63
C LEU A 164 -4.99 0.42 -17.44
N LEU A 165 -6.14 -0.25 -17.30
CA LEU A 165 -7.00 -0.09 -16.13
C LEU A 165 -6.35 -0.78 -14.92
N SER A 166 -6.27 -0.07 -13.79
CA SER A 166 -5.93 -0.67 -12.49
C SER A 166 -7.14 -1.38 -11.90
N PHE A 167 -6.98 -2.62 -11.45
CA PHE A 167 -8.02 -3.42 -10.82
C PHE A 167 -7.41 -4.29 -9.71
N GLY A 168 -8.16 -4.52 -8.64
CA GLY A 168 -7.86 -5.44 -7.53
C GLY A 168 -8.88 -6.57 -7.40
N CYS A 169 -8.79 -7.36 -6.33
CA CYS A 169 -9.62 -8.55 -6.08
C CYS A 169 -11.12 -8.35 -6.31
N LEU A 170 -11.73 -7.29 -5.76
CA LEU A 170 -13.18 -7.08 -5.83
C LEU A 170 -13.63 -6.51 -7.17
N THR A 171 -12.75 -5.77 -7.84
CA THR A 171 -13.05 -5.18 -9.15
C THR A 171 -12.78 -6.13 -10.32
N ALA A 172 -12.05 -7.22 -10.08
CA ALA A 172 -11.74 -8.19 -11.12
C ALA A 172 -12.92 -9.13 -11.40
N LEU A 173 -12.97 -9.65 -12.62
CA LEU A 173 -13.94 -10.67 -12.99
C LEU A 173 -13.34 -12.05 -12.73
N HIS A 174 -13.91 -12.80 -11.79
CA HIS A 174 -13.45 -14.15 -11.47
C HIS A 174 -14.34 -15.18 -12.16
N LYS A 175 -13.73 -16.19 -12.81
CA LYS A 175 -14.48 -17.27 -13.46
C LYS A 175 -14.40 -18.56 -12.68
N CYS A 176 -15.54 -19.25 -12.58
CA CYS A 176 -15.63 -20.60 -12.04
C CYS A 176 -14.71 -21.57 -12.80
N PRO A 177 -13.93 -22.43 -12.14
CA PRO A 177 -13.06 -23.38 -12.83
C PRO A 177 -13.84 -24.39 -13.69
N TRP A 178 -15.07 -24.72 -13.27
CA TRP A 178 -15.93 -25.72 -13.90
C TRP A 178 -16.76 -25.19 -15.07
N CYS A 179 -17.61 -24.18 -14.82
CA CYS A 179 -18.55 -23.67 -15.84
C CYS A 179 -18.07 -22.41 -16.56
N LYS A 180 -16.93 -21.82 -16.13
CA LYS A 180 -16.38 -20.55 -16.63
C LYS A 180 -17.31 -19.33 -16.47
N GLY A 181 -18.44 -19.49 -15.77
CA GLY A 181 -19.33 -18.39 -15.41
C GLY A 181 -18.68 -17.44 -14.42
N LEU A 182 -19.10 -16.17 -14.46
CA LEU A 182 -18.66 -15.15 -13.51
C LEU A 182 -19.09 -15.52 -12.09
N CYS A 183 -18.20 -15.31 -11.12
CA CYS A 183 -18.44 -15.55 -9.71
C CYS A 183 -18.12 -14.26 -8.93
N ASP A 184 -19.02 -13.89 -8.02
CA ASP A 184 -18.78 -12.81 -7.08
C ASP A 184 -17.79 -13.31 -6.02
N TYR A 185 -16.60 -12.71 -6.02
CA TYR A 185 -15.50 -13.11 -5.15
C TYR A 185 -15.33 -12.13 -4.00
N ASP A 186 -15.14 -12.66 -2.80
CA ASP A 186 -14.76 -11.91 -1.60
C ASP A 186 -13.43 -12.48 -1.06
N PRO A 187 -12.43 -11.64 -0.72
CA PRO A 187 -11.16 -12.11 -0.17
C PRO A 187 -11.27 -12.97 1.10
N ASP A 188 -12.33 -12.80 1.90
CA ASP A 188 -12.59 -13.66 3.07
C ASP A 188 -12.87 -15.13 2.66
N GLN A 189 -13.15 -15.39 1.38
CA GLN A 189 -13.34 -16.71 0.80
C GLN A 189 -12.04 -17.37 0.32
N TYR A 190 -10.92 -16.64 0.25
CA TYR A 190 -9.65 -17.18 -0.28
C TYR A 190 -9.21 -18.48 0.41
N HIS A 191 -9.38 -18.52 1.73
CA HIS A 191 -9.01 -19.67 2.57
C HIS A 191 -10.13 -20.71 2.71
N LYS A 192 -11.29 -20.51 2.08
CA LYS A 192 -12.47 -21.39 2.19
C LYS A 192 -12.74 -22.11 0.86
N LYS A 193 -13.47 -23.23 0.93
CA LYS A 193 -14.09 -23.84 -0.26
C LYS A 193 -15.42 -23.13 -0.49
N VAL A 194 -15.65 -22.66 -1.70
CA VAL A 194 -16.87 -21.97 -2.12
C VAL A 194 -17.62 -22.82 -3.14
N THR A 195 -18.94 -22.74 -3.14
CA THR A 195 -19.78 -23.34 -4.18
C THR A 195 -20.01 -22.35 -5.30
N CYS A 196 -19.99 -22.81 -6.55
CA CYS A 196 -20.27 -21.94 -7.68
C CYS A 196 -21.69 -21.34 -7.57
N PHE A 197 -21.81 -20.02 -7.64
CA PHE A 197 -23.09 -19.28 -7.59
C PHE A 197 -24.01 -19.53 -8.78
N ASN A 198 -23.49 -20.11 -9.87
CA ASN A 198 -24.32 -20.52 -10.99
C ASN A 198 -25.19 -21.71 -10.56
N SER A 199 -26.52 -21.52 -10.61
CA SER A 199 -27.53 -22.51 -10.20
C SER A 199 -27.39 -23.85 -10.92
N VAL A 200 -26.81 -23.88 -12.11
CA VAL A 200 -26.57 -25.10 -12.90
C VAL A 200 -25.30 -25.84 -12.44
N CYS A 201 -24.27 -25.12 -11.97
CA CYS A 201 -22.98 -25.72 -11.68
C CYS A 201 -22.93 -26.27 -10.25
N GLN A 202 -23.18 -25.43 -9.24
CA GLN A 202 -23.16 -25.75 -7.79
C GLN A 202 -21.95 -26.56 -7.26
N LYS A 203 -20.90 -26.80 -8.05
CA LYS A 203 -19.72 -27.56 -7.64
C LYS A 203 -18.88 -26.74 -6.65
N PRO A 204 -18.43 -27.34 -5.54
CA PRO A 204 -17.49 -26.69 -4.63
C PRO A 204 -16.08 -26.64 -5.24
N PHE A 205 -15.36 -25.57 -4.95
CA PHE A 205 -13.94 -25.43 -5.27
C PHE A 205 -13.25 -24.49 -4.27
N GLY A 206 -11.97 -24.72 -4.02
CA GLY A 206 -11.11 -23.77 -3.31
C GLY A 206 -10.28 -22.93 -4.27
N PHE A 207 -9.67 -21.86 -3.78
CA PHE A 207 -8.67 -21.08 -4.50
C PHE A 207 -7.28 -21.65 -4.25
N SER A 208 -6.49 -21.84 -5.32
CA SER A 208 -5.12 -22.34 -5.23
C SER A 208 -4.22 -21.37 -4.46
N MET A 209 -3.37 -21.91 -3.60
CA MET A 209 -2.32 -21.16 -2.91
C MET A 209 -0.97 -21.57 -3.47
N PHE A 210 -0.26 -20.60 -4.05
CA PHE A 210 1.08 -20.83 -4.57
C PHE A 210 2.13 -20.54 -3.51
N HIS A 211 3.29 -21.19 -3.56
CA HIS A 211 4.36 -20.87 -2.63
C HIS A 211 4.97 -19.51 -2.99
N ALA A 212 5.01 -18.60 -2.03
CA ALA A 212 5.68 -17.31 -2.14
C ALA A 212 6.88 -17.32 -1.19
N THR A 213 8.05 -16.89 -1.66
CA THR A 213 9.22 -16.75 -0.79
C THR A 213 8.94 -15.68 0.27
N GLU A 214 9.53 -15.83 1.46
CA GLU A 214 9.37 -14.85 2.54
C GLU A 214 9.79 -13.44 2.11
N ARG A 215 10.86 -13.35 1.31
CA ARG A 215 11.30 -12.08 0.69
C ARG A 215 10.23 -11.47 -0.20
N ALA A 216 9.56 -12.27 -1.03
CA ALA A 216 8.49 -11.79 -1.90
C ALA A 216 7.26 -11.34 -1.08
N LEU A 217 6.92 -12.07 -0.01
CA LEU A 217 5.86 -11.67 0.92
C LEU A 217 6.17 -10.35 1.63
N LYS A 218 7.40 -10.21 2.16
CA LYS A 218 7.85 -8.98 2.81
C LYS A 218 7.82 -7.78 1.85
N ALA A 219 8.33 -7.97 0.63
CA ALA A 219 8.29 -6.94 -0.41
C ALA A 219 6.86 -6.57 -0.81
N ALA A 220 5.96 -7.55 -0.96
CA ALA A 220 4.56 -7.30 -1.28
C ALA A 220 3.84 -6.52 -0.16
N ARG A 221 4.11 -6.85 1.12
CA ARG A 221 3.57 -6.10 2.26
C ARG A 221 4.04 -4.66 2.27
N GLN A 222 5.34 -4.44 2.11
CA GLN A 222 5.91 -3.10 2.07
C GLN A 222 5.33 -2.29 0.90
N GLN A 223 5.27 -2.86 -0.30
CA GLN A 223 4.70 -2.20 -1.47
C GLN A 223 3.22 -1.84 -1.25
N ALA A 224 2.44 -2.74 -0.63
CA ALA A 224 1.03 -2.48 -0.35
C ALA A 224 0.83 -1.35 0.68
N GLN A 225 1.69 -1.28 1.70
CA GLN A 225 1.71 -0.17 2.66
C GLN A 225 2.08 1.15 1.99
N GLU A 226 3.12 1.16 1.16
CA GLU A 226 3.56 2.34 0.40
C GLU A 226 2.47 2.82 -0.57
N GLU A 227 1.79 1.91 -1.28
CA GLU A 227 0.69 2.24 -2.19
C GLU A 227 -0.50 2.84 -1.44
N LEU A 228 -0.88 2.26 -0.30
CA LEU A 228 -1.96 2.79 0.53
C LEU A 228 -1.63 4.17 1.10
N ALA A 229 -0.40 4.36 1.60
CA ALA A 229 0.09 5.66 2.05
C ALA A 229 0.12 6.68 0.92
N ALA A 230 0.55 6.30 -0.29
CA ALA A 230 0.56 7.17 -1.47
C ALA A 230 -0.86 7.57 -1.90
N ARG A 231 -1.81 6.62 -1.90
CA ARG A 231 -3.22 6.88 -2.21
C ARG A 231 -3.86 7.81 -1.18
N SER A 232 -3.59 7.59 0.10
CA SER A 232 -4.05 8.47 1.18
C SER A 232 -3.54 9.90 0.99
N ARG A 233 -2.23 10.09 0.77
CA ARG A 233 -1.63 11.40 0.46
C ARG A 233 -2.25 12.05 -0.79
N ALA A 234 -2.52 11.28 -1.84
CA ALA A 234 -3.13 11.79 -3.06
C ALA A 234 -4.59 12.24 -2.85
N ALA A 235 -5.37 11.49 -2.07
CA ALA A 235 -6.73 11.82 -1.69
C ALA A 235 -6.77 13.11 -0.86
N GLU A 236 -5.88 13.25 0.12
CA GLU A 236 -5.75 14.46 0.93
C GLU A 236 -5.33 15.67 0.11
N ALA A 237 -4.35 15.51 -0.78
CA ALA A 237 -3.95 16.58 -1.68
C ALA A 237 -5.12 17.01 -2.59
N LYS A 238 -5.95 16.06 -3.04
CA LYS A 238 -7.17 16.34 -3.82
C LYS A 238 -8.20 17.10 -2.98
N GLN A 239 -8.48 16.65 -1.75
CA GLN A 239 -9.41 17.30 -0.83
C GLN A 239 -8.91 18.71 -0.44
N GLY A 240 -7.62 18.87 -0.16
CA GLY A 240 -7.02 20.16 0.15
C GLY A 240 -7.09 21.14 -1.03
N ARG A 241 -6.90 20.66 -2.26
CA ARG A 241 -7.14 21.47 -3.47
C ARG A 241 -8.61 21.85 -3.59
N ALA A 242 -9.54 20.92 -3.38
CA ALA A 242 -10.98 21.17 -3.42
C ALA A 242 -11.42 22.19 -2.34
N ALA A 243 -10.94 22.07 -1.10
CA ALA A 243 -11.22 22.99 -0.02
C ALA A 243 -10.68 24.40 -0.29
N ARG A 244 -9.46 24.51 -0.86
CA ARG A 244 -8.92 25.81 -1.28
C ARG A 244 -9.71 26.43 -2.42
N ALA A 245 -10.13 25.61 -3.39
CA ALA A 245 -10.99 26.05 -4.48
C ALA A 245 -12.35 26.56 -3.94
N ALA A 246 -12.96 25.84 -2.99
CA ALA A 246 -14.21 26.24 -2.34
C ALA A 246 -14.07 27.58 -1.59
N ARG A 247 -12.94 27.81 -0.88
CA ARG A 247 -12.68 29.09 -0.21
C ARG A 247 -12.47 30.25 -1.17
N ARG A 248 -11.75 30.03 -2.28
CA ARG A 248 -11.54 31.05 -3.33
C ARG A 248 -12.81 31.35 -4.10
N GLY A 249 -13.68 30.36 -4.26
CA GLY A 249 -14.97 30.48 -4.95
C GLY A 249 -16.05 31.23 -4.15
N GLY A 250 -15.70 31.92 -3.05
CA GLY A 250 -16.56 32.87 -2.34
C GLY A 250 -18.00 32.37 -2.21
N GLY A 251 -18.21 31.36 -1.35
CA GLY A 251 -19.43 30.58 -1.17
C GLY A 251 -20.74 31.16 -1.71
N GLN A 252 -20.97 31.05 -3.02
CA GLN A 252 -22.28 31.15 -3.69
C GLN A 252 -22.19 31.00 -5.23
N HIS A 253 -21.13 30.38 -5.76
CA HIS A 253 -21.17 30.00 -7.17
C HIS A 253 -22.13 28.82 -7.34
N ASP A 254 -23.36 29.15 -7.74
CA ASP A 254 -24.29 28.22 -8.31
C ASP A 254 -23.57 27.37 -9.37
N PRO A 255 -23.42 26.04 -9.17
CA PRO A 255 -22.68 25.17 -10.06
C PRO A 255 -23.24 25.22 -11.49
N GLU A 256 -24.53 25.53 -11.63
CA GLU A 256 -25.19 25.68 -12.93
C GLU A 256 -24.71 26.95 -13.64
N ARG A 257 -24.65 28.10 -12.94
CA ARG A 257 -24.08 29.33 -13.50
C ARG A 257 -22.61 29.20 -13.87
N LEU A 258 -21.82 28.48 -13.07
CA LEU A 258 -20.42 28.23 -13.41
C LEU A 258 -20.30 27.32 -14.64
N ALA A 259 -21.18 26.33 -14.77
CA ALA A 259 -21.24 25.47 -15.94
C ALA A 259 -21.64 26.24 -17.21
N GLU A 260 -22.57 27.19 -17.11
CA GLU A 260 -22.95 28.09 -18.21
C GLU A 260 -21.81 29.04 -18.58
N ALA A 261 -21.16 29.67 -17.60
CA ALA A 261 -20.02 30.56 -17.84
C ALA A 261 -18.82 29.84 -18.48
N THR A 262 -18.55 28.59 -18.07
CA THR A 262 -17.47 27.78 -18.65
C THR A 262 -17.80 27.31 -20.07
N PHE A 263 -19.05 26.95 -20.35
CA PHE A 263 -19.50 26.66 -21.71
C PHE A 263 -19.41 27.90 -22.62
N ALA A 264 -19.88 29.06 -22.12
CA ALA A 264 -19.80 30.33 -22.83
C ALA A 264 -18.35 30.76 -23.14
N ALA A 265 -17.41 30.42 -22.26
CA ALA A 265 -15.98 30.68 -22.48
C ALA A 265 -15.29 29.63 -23.37
N GLY A 266 -16.01 28.63 -23.88
CA GLY A 266 -15.44 27.53 -24.68
C GLY A 266 -14.55 26.58 -23.88
N LEU A 267 -14.65 26.60 -22.54
CA LEU A 267 -13.89 25.70 -21.65
C LEU A 267 -14.59 24.36 -21.41
N ARG A 268 -15.85 24.24 -21.82
CA ARG A 268 -16.65 23.01 -21.70
C ARG A 268 -17.26 22.67 -23.06
N ASP A 269 -17.09 21.42 -23.48
CA ASP A 269 -17.49 20.96 -24.82
C ASP A 269 -18.98 20.64 -24.98
N SER A 270 -19.81 20.79 -23.94
CA SER A 270 -21.23 20.45 -23.97
C SER A 270 -22.09 21.46 -23.24
N CYS A 271 -23.22 21.83 -23.84
CA CYS A 271 -24.20 22.72 -23.24
C CYS A 271 -24.73 22.11 -21.94
N PRO A 272 -24.69 22.81 -20.80
CA PRO A 272 -25.12 22.26 -19.52
C PRO A 272 -26.64 22.02 -19.42
N ARG A 273 -27.44 22.64 -20.31
CA ARG A 273 -28.90 22.49 -20.34
C ARG A 273 -29.35 21.28 -21.15
N CYS A 274 -29.02 21.25 -22.45
CA CYS A 274 -29.49 20.22 -23.39
C CYS A 274 -28.42 19.19 -23.80
N GLY A 275 -27.15 19.39 -23.44
CA GLY A 275 -26.09 18.45 -23.76
C GLY A 275 -25.51 18.48 -25.17
N LEU A 276 -25.97 19.39 -26.05
CA LEU A 276 -25.39 19.57 -27.39
C LEU A 276 -23.91 19.90 -27.31
N THR A 277 -23.11 19.34 -28.22
CA THR A 277 -21.65 19.50 -28.19
C THR A 277 -21.18 20.73 -28.95
N LEU A 278 -20.05 21.32 -28.53
CA LEU A 278 -19.46 22.50 -29.19
C LEU A 278 -19.19 22.28 -30.69
N ALA A 279 -18.93 21.03 -31.10
CA ALA A 279 -18.73 20.65 -32.49
C ALA A 279 -19.97 20.92 -33.38
N ASP A 280 -21.15 21.07 -32.78
CA ASP A 280 -22.41 21.33 -33.49
C ASP A 280 -22.66 22.83 -33.70
N PHE A 281 -21.79 23.70 -33.18
CA PHE A 281 -21.94 25.15 -33.21
C PHE A 281 -20.86 25.83 -34.03
N GLU A 282 -21.22 26.90 -34.72
CA GLU A 282 -20.27 27.84 -35.30
C GLU A 282 -19.57 28.66 -34.18
N ASP A 283 -18.34 29.10 -34.44
CA ASP A 283 -17.54 29.87 -33.48
C ASP A 283 -18.30 31.13 -33.01
N GLY A 284 -18.60 31.21 -31.71
CA GLY A 284 -19.35 32.31 -31.09
C GLY A 284 -20.85 32.05 -30.89
N ALA A 285 -21.41 30.99 -31.49
CA ALA A 285 -22.83 30.66 -31.34
C ALA A 285 -23.20 30.06 -29.95
N GLN A 286 -22.21 29.80 -29.09
CA GLN A 286 -22.43 29.20 -27.76
C GLN A 286 -23.31 30.06 -26.85
N LEU A 287 -23.06 31.38 -26.84
CA LEU A 287 -23.83 32.34 -26.04
C LEU A 287 -25.26 32.50 -26.56
N GLN A 288 -25.44 32.48 -27.89
CA GLN A 288 -26.75 32.55 -28.51
C GLN A 288 -27.56 31.30 -28.18
N HIS A 289 -26.94 30.12 -28.30
CA HIS A 289 -27.56 28.86 -27.91
C HIS A 289 -27.97 28.84 -26.44
N LEU A 290 -27.12 29.27 -25.50
CA LEU A 290 -27.49 29.32 -24.08
C LEU A 290 -28.73 30.19 -23.82
N ARG A 291 -28.90 31.29 -24.57
CA ARG A 291 -30.07 32.18 -24.46
C ARG A 291 -31.33 31.55 -25.04
N THR A 292 -31.21 30.76 -26.11
CA THR A 292 -32.36 30.17 -26.84
C THR A 292 -32.61 28.70 -26.50
N CYS A 293 -31.79 28.08 -25.66
CA CYS A 293 -31.92 26.67 -25.28
C CYS A 293 -33.17 26.44 -24.41
N THR A 294 -34.31 26.22 -25.07
CA THR A 294 -35.62 25.96 -24.46
C THR A 294 -36.18 24.58 -24.83
N ASP A 295 -35.39 23.72 -25.47
CA ASP A 295 -35.82 22.39 -25.90
C ASP A 295 -36.04 21.45 -24.71
N GLY A 296 -37.26 21.46 -24.17
CA GLY A 296 -37.67 20.64 -23.02
C GLY A 296 -37.27 19.16 -23.15
N PRO A 297 -37.54 18.48 -24.29
CA PRO A 297 -37.15 17.08 -24.49
C PRO A 297 -35.63 16.86 -24.44
N ALA A 298 -34.84 17.75 -25.05
CA ALA A 298 -33.38 17.64 -25.05
C ALA A 298 -32.80 17.90 -23.65
N GLN A 299 -33.34 18.87 -22.92
CA GLN A 299 -32.97 19.13 -21.52
C GLN A 299 -33.31 17.95 -20.61
N GLN A 300 -34.48 17.33 -20.79
CA GLN A 300 -34.85 16.14 -20.02
C GLN A 300 -33.93 14.95 -20.34
N ALA A 301 -33.64 14.70 -21.61
CA ALA A 301 -32.69 13.66 -22.03
C ALA A 301 -31.27 13.90 -21.50
N HIS A 302 -30.83 15.17 -21.44
CA HIS A 302 -29.55 15.51 -20.84
C HIS A 302 -29.52 15.25 -19.34
N ARG A 303 -30.55 15.69 -18.60
CA ARG A 303 -30.66 15.45 -17.15
C ARG A 303 -30.70 13.96 -16.81
N THR A 304 -31.44 13.16 -17.57
CA THR A 304 -31.46 11.69 -17.37
C THR A 304 -30.11 11.07 -17.69
N SER A 305 -29.42 11.52 -18.75
CA SER A 305 -28.05 11.08 -19.05
C SER A 305 -27.04 11.47 -17.96
N GLN A 306 -27.11 12.71 -17.44
CA GLN A 306 -26.25 13.17 -16.34
C GLN A 306 -26.52 12.40 -15.06
N HIS A 307 -27.79 12.16 -14.72
CA HIS A 307 -28.16 11.34 -13.57
C HIS A 307 -27.63 9.91 -13.72
N ALA A 308 -27.80 9.29 -14.90
CA ALA A 308 -27.28 7.94 -15.18
C ALA A 308 -25.74 7.87 -15.06
N LYS A 309 -25.02 8.88 -15.58
CA LYS A 309 -23.56 9.01 -15.44
C LYS A 309 -23.16 9.20 -13.98
N ALA A 310 -23.87 10.04 -13.23
CA ALA A 310 -23.61 10.28 -11.82
C ALA A 310 -23.85 9.01 -10.98
N THR A 311 -24.93 8.26 -11.26
CA THR A 311 -25.18 6.98 -10.58
C THR A 311 -24.13 5.93 -10.90
N ALA A 312 -23.70 5.83 -12.17
CA ALA A 312 -22.64 4.91 -12.58
C ALA A 312 -21.30 5.28 -11.94
N GLN A 313 -20.98 6.58 -11.85
CA GLN A 313 -19.78 7.06 -11.17
C GLN A 313 -19.84 6.79 -9.66
N ALA A 314 -20.99 7.02 -9.00
CA ALA A 314 -21.16 6.73 -7.58
C ALA A 314 -21.03 5.23 -7.28
N GLU A 315 -21.50 4.36 -8.18
CA GLU A 315 -21.30 2.91 -8.05
C GLU A 315 -19.82 2.53 -8.21
N LEU A 316 -19.11 3.15 -9.15
CA LEU A 316 -17.67 2.97 -9.33
C LEU A 316 -16.88 3.43 -8.10
N ASP A 317 -17.16 4.65 -7.60
CA ASP A 317 -16.54 5.21 -6.40
C ASP A 317 -16.80 4.31 -5.18
N ARG A 318 -18.01 3.74 -5.06
CA ARG A 318 -18.35 2.77 -4.01
C ARG A 318 -17.51 1.50 -4.12
N LYS A 319 -17.30 0.96 -5.33
CA LYS A 319 -16.46 -0.22 -5.56
C LYS A 319 -14.99 0.07 -5.27
N GLU A 320 -14.50 1.25 -5.65
CA GLU A 320 -13.14 1.69 -5.34
C GLU A 320 -12.92 1.85 -3.83
N ALA A 321 -13.89 2.45 -3.12
CA ALA A 321 -13.85 2.58 -1.66
C ALA A 321 -13.87 1.20 -0.98
N ALA A 322 -14.70 0.27 -1.46
CA ALA A 322 -14.71 -1.11 -0.97
C ALA A 322 -13.38 -1.83 -1.24
N GLN A 323 -12.78 -1.64 -2.42
CA GLN A 323 -11.46 -2.20 -2.75
C GLN A 323 -10.36 -1.64 -1.85
N LEU A 324 -10.38 -0.34 -1.55
CA LEU A 324 -9.42 0.29 -0.64
C LEU A 324 -9.59 -0.23 0.79
N SER A 325 -10.84 -0.34 1.25
CA SER A 325 -11.20 -0.98 2.51
C SER A 325 -10.56 -2.37 2.56
N THR A 326 -10.92 -3.27 1.64
CA THR A 326 -10.38 -4.63 1.63
C THR A 326 -8.86 -4.70 1.56
N ALA A 327 -8.22 -3.83 0.77
CA ALA A 327 -6.76 -3.75 0.72
C ALA A 327 -6.15 -3.34 2.08
N SER A 328 -6.72 -2.35 2.77
CA SER A 328 -6.23 -1.94 4.09
C SER A 328 -6.37 -3.05 5.14
N SER A 329 -7.48 -3.81 5.14
CA SER A 329 -7.64 -4.98 6.02
C SER A 329 -6.67 -6.09 5.67
N ALA A 330 -6.42 -6.36 4.38
CA ALA A 330 -5.48 -7.38 3.94
C ALA A 330 -4.05 -7.02 4.37
N VAL A 331 -3.65 -5.76 4.21
CA VAL A 331 -2.35 -5.24 4.66
C VAL A 331 -2.18 -5.40 6.16
N TRP A 332 -3.20 -5.01 6.94
CA TRP A 332 -3.19 -5.14 8.41
C TRP A 332 -3.03 -6.61 8.85
N SER A 333 -3.86 -7.51 8.31
CA SER A 333 -3.78 -8.95 8.62
C SER A 333 -2.42 -9.53 8.23
N CYS A 334 -1.89 -9.17 7.06
CA CYS A 334 -0.60 -9.67 6.59
C CYS A 334 0.61 -9.12 7.35
N ALA A 335 0.50 -7.94 7.95
CA ALA A 335 1.52 -7.39 8.83
C ALA A 335 1.49 -8.01 10.24
N GLY A 336 0.60 -8.97 10.48
CA GLY A 336 0.45 -9.68 11.75
C GLY A 336 -0.60 -9.08 12.67
N GLY A 337 -1.51 -8.26 12.14
CA GLY A 337 -2.61 -7.68 12.92
C GLY A 337 -2.14 -6.75 14.04
N ARG A 338 -1.06 -5.99 13.80
CA ARG A 338 -0.44 -5.17 14.84
C ARG A 338 -1.35 -4.02 15.25
N THR A 339 -1.38 -3.74 16.55
CA THR A 339 -2.17 -2.65 17.14
C THR A 339 -1.81 -1.28 16.54
N GLU A 340 -0.52 -1.05 16.28
CA GLU A 340 0.02 0.18 15.70
C GLU A 340 -0.52 0.50 14.29
N GLN A 341 -1.14 -0.45 13.60
CA GLN A 341 -1.70 -0.26 12.26
C GLN A 341 -3.22 -0.17 12.24
N LEU A 342 -3.89 -0.18 13.40
CA LEU A 342 -5.35 -0.06 13.48
C LEU A 342 -5.86 1.26 12.88
N TRP A 343 -5.05 2.32 12.90
CA TRP A 343 -5.38 3.60 12.28
C TRP A 343 -5.49 3.54 10.75
N MET A 344 -5.05 2.45 10.11
CA MET A 344 -5.19 2.25 8.66
C MET A 344 -6.57 1.71 8.28
N LEU A 345 -7.30 1.14 9.25
CA LEU A 345 -8.60 0.52 9.02
C LEU A 345 -9.71 1.58 8.99
N ASP A 346 -10.74 1.31 8.19
CA ASP A 346 -11.96 2.10 8.19
C ASP A 346 -12.86 1.75 9.39
N GLU A 347 -13.88 2.58 9.61
CA GLU A 347 -14.79 2.41 10.74
C GLU A 347 -15.61 1.10 10.64
N ILE A 348 -15.98 0.68 9.44
CA ILE A 348 -16.78 -0.54 9.22
C ILE A 348 -15.97 -1.78 9.61
N GLN A 349 -14.69 -1.81 9.23
CA GLN A 349 -13.73 -2.84 9.57
C GLN A 349 -13.47 -2.88 11.07
N LEU A 350 -13.23 -1.72 11.69
CA LEU A 350 -13.03 -1.63 13.14
C LEU A 350 -14.25 -2.17 13.91
N ARG A 351 -15.47 -1.88 13.44
CA ARG A 351 -16.71 -2.45 14.01
C ARG A 351 -16.78 -3.97 13.83
N LYS A 352 -16.40 -4.48 12.65
CA LYS A 352 -16.32 -5.93 12.37
C LYS A 352 -15.34 -6.61 13.32
N PHE A 353 -14.14 -6.05 13.51
CA PHE A 353 -13.14 -6.57 14.44
C PHE A 353 -13.58 -6.48 15.89
N CYS A 354 -14.20 -5.38 16.33
CA CYS A 354 -14.78 -5.30 17.67
C CYS A 354 -15.80 -6.41 17.89
N THR A 355 -16.69 -6.65 16.92
CA THR A 355 -17.70 -7.71 17.01
C THR A 355 -17.05 -9.11 17.07
N GLN A 356 -16.00 -9.35 16.29
CA GLN A 356 -15.27 -10.63 16.30
C GLN A 356 -14.55 -10.90 17.63
N GLU A 357 -14.02 -9.87 18.27
CA GLU A 357 -13.35 -9.97 19.57
C GLU A 357 -14.32 -9.83 20.76
N GLY A 358 -15.65 -9.77 20.52
CA GLY A 358 -16.65 -9.66 21.57
C GLY A 358 -16.73 -8.29 22.26
N LEU A 359 -16.22 -7.24 21.62
CA LEU A 359 -16.20 -5.87 22.12
C LEU A 359 -17.40 -5.04 21.61
N PRO A 360 -17.81 -3.97 22.33
CA PRO A 360 -18.86 -3.07 21.86
C PRO A 360 -18.49 -2.44 20.51
N SER A 361 -19.39 -2.56 19.53
CA SER A 361 -19.18 -2.05 18.17
C SER A 361 -19.70 -0.63 17.94
N LYS A 362 -20.20 0.09 18.96
CA LYS A 362 -20.70 1.47 18.86
C LYS A 362 -19.64 2.49 19.28
N GLY A 363 -19.54 3.63 18.59
CA GLY A 363 -18.60 4.71 18.94
C GLY A 363 -18.02 5.40 17.70
N SER A 364 -17.18 6.41 17.93
CA SER A 364 -16.36 7.00 16.88
C SER A 364 -15.21 6.06 16.52
N ARG A 365 -14.55 6.34 15.39
CA ARG A 365 -13.39 5.57 14.92
C ARG A 365 -12.29 5.46 15.98
N GLU A 366 -11.98 6.56 16.66
CA GLU A 366 -10.96 6.63 17.71
C GLU A 366 -11.33 5.75 18.89
N THR A 367 -12.59 5.76 19.32
CA THR A 367 -13.05 4.93 20.44
C THR A 367 -12.97 3.43 20.11
N LEU A 368 -13.25 3.05 18.86
CA LEU A 368 -13.11 1.66 18.42
C LEU A 368 -11.64 1.21 18.39
N ILE A 369 -10.74 2.08 17.90
CA ILE A 369 -9.29 1.82 17.89
C ILE A 369 -8.76 1.68 19.31
N GLU A 370 -9.13 2.59 20.21
CA GLU A 370 -8.71 2.57 21.62
C GLU A 370 -9.11 1.23 22.27
N ARG A 371 -10.37 0.81 22.15
CA ARG A 371 -10.85 -0.47 22.72
C ARG A 371 -10.09 -1.68 22.18
N LEU A 372 -9.91 -1.75 20.85
CA LEU A 372 -9.15 -2.84 20.23
C LEU A 372 -7.69 -2.83 20.69
N SER A 373 -7.09 -1.65 20.83
CA SER A 373 -5.71 -1.51 21.29
C SER A 373 -5.51 -1.94 22.74
N GLU A 374 -6.46 -1.65 23.61
CA GLU A 374 -6.48 -2.09 25.00
C GLU A 374 -6.68 -3.61 25.08
N HIS A 375 -7.64 -4.16 24.32
CA HIS A 375 -7.89 -5.59 24.26
C HIS A 375 -6.66 -6.39 23.80
N PHE A 376 -6.00 -5.97 22.71
CA PHE A 376 -4.80 -6.64 22.22
C PHE A 376 -3.62 -6.51 23.19
N ALA A 377 -3.46 -5.36 23.85
CA ALA A 377 -2.40 -5.20 24.84
C ALA A 377 -2.61 -6.07 26.08
N ALA A 378 -3.86 -6.25 26.53
CA ALA A 378 -4.20 -7.16 27.61
C ALA A 378 -3.87 -8.61 27.23
N ARG A 379 -4.21 -9.02 25.99
CA ARG A 379 -3.92 -10.36 25.46
C ARG A 379 -2.41 -10.64 25.32
N SER A 380 -1.61 -9.63 24.95
CA SER A 380 -0.16 -9.77 24.77
C SER A 380 0.65 -9.75 26.07
N GLY A 381 0.02 -9.76 27.25
CA GLY A 381 0.72 -9.81 28.54
C GLY A 381 1.63 -8.61 28.78
N GLY A 382 1.34 -7.46 28.18
CA GLY A 382 2.13 -6.23 28.37
C GLY A 382 3.45 -6.17 27.61
N ASN A 383 3.83 -7.18 26.82
CA ASN A 383 5.03 -7.11 25.98
C ASN A 383 4.79 -6.14 24.82
N ARG A 384 5.13 -4.85 25.04
CA ARG A 384 4.97 -3.80 24.05
C ARG A 384 6.10 -3.91 23.04
N ALA A 385 5.75 -4.34 21.82
CA ALA A 385 6.62 -4.12 20.68
C ALA A 385 6.98 -2.61 20.60
N MET A 386 8.22 -2.32 20.22
CA MET A 386 8.68 -0.96 19.98
C MET A 386 7.70 -0.24 19.04
N PRO A 387 7.20 0.95 19.41
CA PRO A 387 6.25 1.68 18.58
C PRO A 387 6.91 2.06 17.26
N MET A 388 6.43 1.50 16.14
CA MET A 388 6.84 1.94 14.81
C MET A 388 5.87 3.00 14.30
N LEU A 389 6.20 4.26 14.54
CA LEU A 389 5.40 5.37 14.05
C LEU A 389 5.37 5.43 12.51
N PRO A 390 4.26 5.88 11.90
CA PRO A 390 4.20 6.07 10.46
C PRO A 390 5.20 7.12 9.96
N ASP A 391 5.92 6.81 8.87
CA ASP A 391 6.90 7.75 8.27
C ASP A 391 6.25 9.06 7.77
N ASN A 392 4.94 9.06 7.53
CA ASN A 392 4.20 10.17 6.94
C ASN A 392 3.40 10.99 7.96
N LEU A 393 3.70 10.89 9.26
CA LEU A 393 3.01 11.60 10.35
C LEU A 393 2.76 13.09 10.06
N GLN A 394 3.76 13.78 9.50
CA GLN A 394 3.65 15.21 9.21
C GLN A 394 2.65 15.54 8.09
N SER A 395 2.34 14.59 7.20
CA SER A 395 1.35 14.79 6.13
C SER A 395 -0.08 14.47 6.55
N MET A 396 -0.27 13.77 7.68
CA MET A 396 -1.56 13.22 8.08
C MET A 396 -2.54 14.31 8.54
N SER A 397 -3.82 14.05 8.27
CA SER A 397 -4.94 14.89 8.75
C SER A 397 -5.13 14.81 10.27
N LYS A 398 -5.87 15.76 10.85
CA LYS A 398 -6.16 15.80 12.30
C LYS A 398 -6.82 14.50 12.78
N ASP A 399 -7.78 13.99 12.02
CA ASP A 399 -8.55 12.79 12.38
C ASP A 399 -7.67 11.54 12.32
N GLN A 400 -6.80 11.44 11.31
CA GLN A 400 -5.81 10.37 11.23
C GLN A 400 -4.80 10.41 12.37
N LEU A 401 -4.27 11.59 12.72
CA LEU A 401 -3.39 11.73 13.88
C LEU A 401 -4.10 11.35 15.18
N SER A 402 -5.40 11.67 15.30
CA SER A 402 -6.22 11.24 16.42
C SER A 402 -6.36 9.71 16.48
N ALA A 403 -6.58 9.06 15.34
CA ALA A 403 -6.63 7.61 15.22
C ALA A 403 -5.28 6.95 15.55
N VAL A 404 -4.15 7.56 15.14
CA VAL A 404 -2.79 7.10 15.50
C VAL A 404 -2.59 7.22 17.01
N CYS A 405 -2.91 8.36 17.62
CA CYS A 405 -2.83 8.54 19.07
C CYS A 405 -3.66 7.47 19.82
N ALA A 406 -4.88 7.19 19.34
CA ALA A 406 -5.73 6.14 19.90
C ALA A 406 -5.09 4.75 19.78
N ALA A 407 -4.46 4.43 18.64
CA ALA A 407 -3.78 3.14 18.43
C ALA A 407 -2.60 2.93 19.39
N TYR A 408 -1.91 4.00 19.77
CA TYR A 408 -0.83 3.98 20.77
C TYR A 408 -1.31 4.18 22.20
N ARG A 409 -2.63 4.28 22.43
CA ARG A 409 -3.25 4.52 23.75
C ARG A 409 -2.77 5.82 24.41
N LEU A 410 -2.49 6.84 23.61
CA LEU A 410 -2.18 8.18 24.11
C LEU A 410 -3.51 8.84 24.51
N LYS A 411 -3.76 8.94 25.81
CA LYS A 411 -4.93 9.59 26.38
C LYS A 411 -4.60 11.05 26.68
N GLY A 412 -5.33 11.98 26.08
CA GLY A 412 -5.17 13.40 26.34
C GLY A 412 -6.11 14.24 25.49
N PRO A 413 -6.57 15.40 26.00
CA PRO A 413 -7.34 16.36 25.20
C PRO A 413 -6.39 17.09 24.25
N PHE A 414 -5.90 16.41 23.22
CA PHE A 414 -5.07 17.04 22.19
C PHE A 414 -5.97 17.93 21.34
N ALA A 415 -6.05 19.22 21.67
CA ALA A 415 -6.88 20.18 20.98
C ALA A 415 -6.34 20.46 19.59
N SER A 416 -5.01 20.59 19.49
CA SER A 416 -4.31 20.97 18.27
C SER A 416 -3.62 19.80 17.56
N ARG A 417 -3.27 20.01 16.29
CA ARG A 417 -2.44 19.06 15.52
C ARG A 417 -1.02 18.98 16.08
N ALA A 418 -0.47 20.10 16.54
CA ALA A 418 0.88 20.19 17.08
C ALA A 418 1.03 19.34 18.34
N GLU A 419 0.09 19.45 19.29
CA GLU A 419 0.08 18.63 20.52
C GLU A 419 0.04 17.13 20.24
N ARG A 420 -0.71 16.68 19.21
CA ARG A 420 -0.74 15.26 18.82
C ARG A 420 0.61 14.78 18.29
N LEU A 421 1.29 15.61 17.50
CA LEU A 421 2.61 15.27 16.96
C LEU A 421 3.67 15.24 18.05
N GLU A 422 3.67 16.25 18.92
CA GLU A 422 4.58 16.31 20.07
C GLU A 422 4.41 15.09 20.99
N ALA A 423 3.18 14.68 21.28
CA ALA A 423 2.91 13.48 22.08
C ALA A 423 3.40 12.18 21.40
N LEU A 424 3.31 12.08 20.07
CA LEU A 424 3.82 10.92 19.32
C LEU A 424 5.36 10.93 19.26
N GLU A 425 5.97 12.09 19.04
CA GLU A 425 7.42 12.26 19.05
C GLU A 425 8.00 11.96 20.46
N GLU A 426 7.34 12.40 21.53
CA GLU A 426 7.72 12.06 22.90
C GLU A 426 7.65 10.54 23.16
N LEU A 427 6.61 9.87 22.66
CA LEU A 427 6.48 8.41 22.74
C LEU A 427 7.66 7.70 22.04
N GLN A 428 8.08 8.19 20.87
CA GLN A 428 9.21 7.64 20.12
C GLN A 428 10.53 7.82 20.89
N MET A 429 10.75 9.00 21.46
CA MET A 429 11.95 9.29 22.27
C MET A 429 12.01 8.43 23.52
N ARG A 430 10.90 8.24 24.22
CA ARG A 430 10.81 7.37 25.41
C ARG A 430 11.10 5.91 25.06
N ALA A 431 10.58 5.42 23.94
CA ALA A 431 10.79 4.04 23.52
C ALA A 431 12.28 3.70 23.32
N GLY A 432 13.10 4.65 22.86
CA GLY A 432 14.55 4.47 22.73
C GLY A 432 15.31 4.50 24.06
N SER A 433 14.73 5.09 25.12
CA SER A 433 15.42 5.32 26.39
C SER A 433 15.40 4.13 27.36
N GLY A 434 14.62 3.08 27.10
CA GLY A 434 14.47 1.93 28.00
C GLY A 434 13.78 2.25 29.34
N VAL A 435 13.33 3.49 29.55
CA VAL A 435 12.63 3.91 30.77
C VAL A 435 11.16 3.52 30.66
N SER A 436 10.71 2.58 31.50
CA SER A 436 9.32 2.14 31.56
C SER A 436 8.35 3.30 31.81
N ALA A 437 7.27 3.32 31.05
CA ALA A 437 6.27 4.40 31.05
C ALA A 437 5.58 4.55 32.42
N LEU A 438 5.82 5.69 33.09
CA LEU A 438 4.87 6.26 34.05
C LEU A 438 3.61 6.68 33.28
N GLU A 439 2.46 6.16 33.69
CA GLU A 439 1.14 6.63 33.26
C GLU A 439 1.07 8.14 33.43
N GLY A 440 0.69 8.84 32.36
CA GLY A 440 0.71 10.28 32.29
C GLY A 440 -0.12 10.92 33.41
N ARG A 441 0.54 11.42 34.45
CA ARG A 441 0.06 12.64 35.09
C ARG A 441 0.14 13.72 34.03
N ALA A 442 -1.01 14.29 33.69
CA ALA A 442 -1.08 15.58 33.01
C ALA A 442 -0.19 16.56 33.80
N GLY A 443 0.99 16.86 33.27
CA GLY A 443 1.86 17.88 33.84
C GLY A 443 1.12 19.22 33.77
N PRO A 444 0.98 19.96 34.88
CA PRO A 444 0.42 21.29 34.82
C PRO A 444 1.39 22.20 34.05
N ASN A 445 0.93 22.75 32.93
CA ASN A 445 1.46 23.95 32.27
C ASN A 445 2.98 24.16 32.33
N LEU A 446 3.70 23.69 31.31
CA LEU A 446 4.90 24.38 30.85
C LEU A 446 4.48 25.67 30.13
N ALA A 447 3.96 26.62 30.92
CA ALA A 447 3.83 28.00 30.50
C ALA A 447 5.23 28.62 30.54
N ILE A 448 5.84 28.79 29.37
CA ILE A 448 6.93 29.75 29.19
C ILE A 448 6.29 31.14 29.34
N THR A 449 6.12 31.58 30.58
CA THR A 449 5.76 32.96 30.88
C THR A 449 7.00 33.81 30.63
N HIS A 450 6.99 34.57 29.54
CA HIS A 450 7.81 35.78 29.46
C HIS A 450 7.47 36.66 30.66
N GLY A 451 8.44 36.81 31.55
CA GLY A 451 8.34 37.70 32.70
C GLY A 451 8.19 39.14 32.25
N ARG A 452 7.09 39.78 32.66
CA ARG A 452 7.07 41.22 32.90
C ARG A 452 6.27 41.49 34.15
N ALA A 453 7.01 41.72 35.23
CA ALA A 453 6.49 42.09 36.54
C ALA A 453 6.24 43.60 36.63
N LYS A 454 5.34 43.93 37.58
CA LYS A 454 5.05 45.20 38.25
C LYS A 454 4.17 46.21 37.48
N ALA A 455 3.30 47.00 38.11
CA ALA A 455 2.57 47.04 39.38
C ALA A 455 1.96 48.45 39.43
N ALA A 456 0.67 48.62 39.73
CA ALA A 456 0.03 49.76 40.41
C ALA A 456 -1.48 49.73 40.08
N GLN A 457 -2.39 49.47 41.02
CA GLN A 457 -2.83 50.27 42.18
C GLN A 457 -4.16 50.96 41.88
N GLN A 458 -5.13 50.64 42.72
CA GLN A 458 -6.50 51.14 42.77
C GLN A 458 -6.54 52.67 43.02
N ARG A 459 -7.48 53.36 42.35
CA ARG A 459 -8.29 54.52 42.83
C ARG A 459 -9.18 54.99 41.66
N ALA A 460 -10.50 54.83 41.77
CA ALA A 460 -11.47 55.81 42.27
C ALA A 460 -11.84 56.93 41.26
N SER A 461 -13.07 56.85 40.75
CA SER A 461 -14.04 57.92 40.41
C SER A 461 -13.56 59.31 39.95
N SER A 462 -13.95 59.72 38.74
CA SER A 462 -14.47 61.06 38.36
C SER A 462 -14.51 61.16 36.81
N SER A 463 -15.70 61.27 36.22
CA SER A 463 -16.30 62.48 35.62
C SER A 463 -15.78 62.90 34.23
N MET A 464 -16.65 62.66 33.24
CA MET A 464 -16.98 63.49 32.07
C MET A 464 -16.04 63.54 30.83
N PRO A 465 -16.62 63.83 29.62
CA PRO A 465 -16.13 63.39 28.31
C PRO A 465 -15.65 64.54 27.39
N LEU A 466 -14.84 64.20 26.38
CA LEU A 466 -14.58 64.98 25.15
C LEU A 466 -14.26 63.92 24.06
N ALA A 467 -15.04 63.72 23.00
CA ALA A 467 -15.28 64.56 21.81
C ALA A 467 -14.02 64.86 20.99
N ILE A 468 -14.18 64.87 19.65
CA ILE A 468 -13.25 65.31 18.57
C ILE A 468 -12.43 64.15 17.97
N GLU A 469 -12.43 63.84 16.66
CA GLU A 469 -13.11 64.37 15.47
C GLU A 469 -13.08 63.32 14.35
N ASP A 470 -14.17 63.28 13.58
CA ASP A 470 -14.26 62.76 12.22
C ASP A 470 -13.53 63.71 11.27
N THR A 471 -12.68 63.21 10.38
CA THR A 471 -12.31 63.93 9.15
C THR A 471 -12.47 63.03 7.94
N SER A 472 -13.66 63.14 7.34
CA SER A 472 -13.98 62.76 5.99
C SER A 472 -13.34 63.69 4.95
N ALA A 473 -13.04 63.11 3.79
CA ALA A 473 -13.10 63.70 2.46
C ALA A 473 -12.04 64.75 2.05
N THR A 474 -11.27 64.42 1.02
CA THR A 474 -11.25 65.24 -0.21
C THR A 474 -11.03 64.36 -1.43
N GLY A 475 -11.94 64.49 -2.40
CA GLY A 475 -11.81 63.87 -3.71
C GLY A 475 -10.87 64.64 -4.63
N ARG A 476 -10.35 63.97 -5.65
CA ARG A 476 -9.90 64.64 -6.88
C ARG A 476 -10.16 63.74 -8.08
N LYS A 477 -11.08 64.22 -8.93
CA LYS A 477 -11.24 63.83 -10.33
C LYS A 477 -9.98 64.25 -11.10
N GLY A 478 -9.53 63.38 -12.01
CA GLY A 478 -8.55 63.69 -13.04
C GLY A 478 -8.80 62.81 -14.25
N GLN A 479 -9.53 63.33 -15.23
CA GLN A 479 -9.55 62.79 -16.59
C GLN A 479 -8.32 63.29 -17.34
N ALA A 480 -7.65 62.43 -18.12
CA ALA A 480 -7.45 62.57 -19.56
C ALA A 480 -6.18 61.89 -20.09
N LYS A 481 -6.46 60.93 -20.99
CA LYS A 481 -5.80 60.62 -22.27
C LYS A 481 -4.54 59.74 -22.38
N PRO A 482 -4.44 59.01 -23.51
CA PRO A 482 -3.64 57.81 -23.65
C PRO A 482 -2.29 58.08 -24.33
N LYS A 483 -1.32 57.20 -24.09
CA LYS A 483 -0.17 57.05 -24.98
C LYS A 483 -0.12 55.63 -25.51
N ALA A 484 -0.20 55.55 -26.83
CA ALA A 484 0.19 54.40 -27.62
C ALA A 484 1.70 54.18 -27.52
N SER A 485 2.11 52.91 -27.42
CA SER A 485 3.35 52.44 -28.02
C SER A 485 3.22 50.97 -28.36
N ALA A 486 3.32 50.71 -29.65
CA ALA A 486 3.26 49.41 -30.30
C ALA A 486 4.53 48.57 -30.06
N LYS A 487 4.43 47.30 -30.48
CA LYS A 487 5.51 46.35 -30.81
C LYS A 487 6.30 45.74 -29.65
N ALA A 488 5.92 44.50 -29.30
CA ALA A 488 6.81 43.32 -29.40
C ALA A 488 6.02 42.04 -29.12
N LYS A 489 5.46 41.43 -30.18
CA LYS A 489 5.05 40.02 -30.20
C LYS A 489 6.13 39.24 -30.98
N ALA A 490 6.32 37.98 -30.57
CA ALA A 490 6.93 36.88 -31.31
C ALA A 490 8.45 36.64 -31.17
N LYS A 491 8.84 35.79 -30.20
CA LYS A 491 9.68 34.58 -30.41
C LYS A 491 9.98 33.88 -29.07
N ALA A 492 9.12 32.94 -28.68
CA ALA A 492 9.45 31.92 -27.67
C ALA A 492 8.48 30.74 -27.75
N LYS A 493 8.41 30.07 -28.91
CA LYS A 493 7.75 28.77 -29.04
C LYS A 493 8.35 27.96 -30.19
N ALA A 494 9.60 27.53 -30.01
CA ALA A 494 10.25 26.54 -30.87
C ALA A 494 11.50 25.96 -30.18
N LYS A 495 11.33 25.08 -29.19
CA LYS A 495 12.36 24.11 -28.74
C LYS A 495 11.77 23.14 -27.70
N ALA A 496 10.92 22.22 -28.16
CA ALA A 496 10.56 20.99 -27.43
C ALA A 496 9.88 19.99 -28.38
N LYS A 497 10.53 19.66 -29.49
CA LYS A 497 10.13 18.56 -30.38
C LYS A 497 11.35 18.07 -31.16
N ALA A 498 12.33 17.51 -30.44
CA ALA A 498 13.47 16.80 -31.02
C ALA A 498 14.15 15.94 -29.93
N LYS A 499 13.50 14.86 -29.51
CA LYS A 499 14.14 13.69 -28.86
C LYS A 499 13.15 12.53 -28.84
N ALA A 500 12.84 12.02 -30.04
CA ALA A 500 12.12 10.75 -30.24
C ALA A 500 12.41 10.26 -31.66
N LYS A 501 13.65 9.85 -31.91
CA LYS A 501 14.03 9.01 -33.06
C LYS A 501 15.47 8.54 -32.83
N GLY A 502 15.62 7.24 -32.58
CA GLY A 502 16.92 6.60 -32.42
C GLY A 502 16.83 5.44 -31.45
N HIS A 503 16.35 4.30 -31.94
CA HIS A 503 16.85 2.95 -31.63
C HIS A 503 15.92 1.92 -32.29
N ALA A 504 16.16 1.66 -33.58
CA ALA A 504 15.64 0.51 -34.30
C ALA A 504 16.63 0.15 -35.42
N LYS A 505 17.66 -0.66 -35.11
CA LYS A 505 18.32 -1.62 -36.01
C LYS A 505 19.58 -2.21 -35.39
N ALA A 506 19.51 -3.49 -35.05
CA ALA A 506 20.54 -4.54 -35.00
C ALA A 506 19.84 -5.67 -34.21
N HIS A 507 19.48 -6.83 -34.77
CA HIS A 507 20.35 -7.79 -35.41
C HIS A 507 19.57 -8.60 -36.46
N ALA A 508 20.20 -8.82 -37.61
CA ALA A 508 19.89 -9.91 -38.52
C ALA A 508 21.22 -10.56 -38.88
N ALA A 509 21.39 -11.83 -38.47
CA ALA A 509 22.19 -12.88 -39.10
C ALA A 509 22.34 -14.01 -38.07
N THR A 510 21.69 -15.15 -38.31
CA THR A 510 22.37 -16.43 -38.64
C THR A 510 21.32 -17.38 -39.18
N ALA A 511 21.61 -17.95 -40.34
CA ALA A 511 20.75 -18.84 -41.10
C ALA A 511 21.17 -20.32 -40.93
N GLN A 512 20.29 -21.19 -41.43
CA GLN A 512 20.53 -22.57 -41.91
C GLN A 512 20.37 -23.71 -40.89
N ASN A 513 19.23 -24.42 -40.96
CA ASN A 513 19.12 -25.76 -41.55
C ASN A 513 17.77 -26.41 -41.21
N ALA A 514 17.02 -26.86 -42.22
CA ALA A 514 16.36 -28.18 -42.30
C ALA A 514 15.26 -28.23 -43.40
N LYS A 515 15.17 -29.40 -44.02
CA LYS A 515 14.53 -29.79 -45.30
C LYS A 515 12.99 -29.72 -45.36
N PRO A 516 12.41 -29.74 -46.58
CA PRO A 516 10.97 -29.72 -46.80
C PRO A 516 10.34 -31.11 -46.90
N GLY A 517 9.08 -31.24 -46.49
CA GLY A 517 8.29 -32.44 -46.72
C GLY A 517 6.80 -32.23 -46.46
N ALA A 518 5.99 -32.68 -47.41
CA ALA A 518 4.56 -33.00 -47.35
C ALA A 518 3.52 -31.86 -47.57
N LYS A 519 3.05 -31.88 -48.82
CA LYS A 519 1.75 -31.46 -49.37
C LYS A 519 0.56 -31.64 -48.40
N ALA A 520 -0.34 -30.65 -48.36
CA ALA A 520 -1.77 -30.88 -48.18
C ALA A 520 -2.60 -29.74 -48.79
N LYS A 521 -3.74 -30.12 -49.34
CA LYS A 521 -4.54 -29.44 -50.35
C LYS A 521 -5.42 -28.31 -49.80
N ALA A 522 -5.73 -27.40 -50.72
CA ALA A 522 -6.79 -26.40 -50.72
C ALA A 522 -8.07 -26.78 -49.96
N ASN A 523 -8.66 -25.79 -49.27
CA ASN A 523 -10.08 -25.50 -49.49
C ASN A 523 -10.44 -24.04 -49.14
N THR A 524 -10.62 -23.25 -50.19
CA THR A 524 -11.33 -21.98 -50.20
C THR A 524 -12.83 -22.22 -49.99
N ARG A 525 -13.42 -21.64 -48.94
CA ARG A 525 -14.83 -21.20 -48.98
C ARG A 525 -15.05 -20.01 -48.06
N ARG A 526 -15.20 -18.87 -48.74
CA ARG A 526 -15.57 -17.55 -48.24
C ARG A 526 -17.09 -17.57 -48.06
N ALA A 527 -17.59 -17.37 -46.84
CA ALA A 527 -18.99 -17.10 -46.58
C ALA A 527 -19.09 -16.00 -45.53
N SER A 528 -19.39 -14.80 -46.02
CA SER A 528 -19.73 -13.61 -45.26
C SER A 528 -21.10 -13.80 -44.62
N ALA A 529 -21.19 -13.78 -43.29
CA ALA A 529 -22.46 -13.75 -42.58
C ALA A 529 -22.46 -12.57 -41.60
N GLN A 530 -23.30 -11.58 -41.89
CA GLN A 530 -23.66 -10.49 -41.00
C GLN A 530 -24.42 -11.02 -39.77
N PRO A 531 -24.17 -10.54 -38.55
CA PRO A 531 -25.05 -10.84 -37.42
C PRO A 531 -26.27 -9.92 -37.45
N LYS A 532 -27.46 -10.52 -37.69
CA LYS A 532 -28.76 -9.89 -37.42
C LYS A 532 -28.93 -9.73 -35.91
N ALA A 533 -29.12 -8.48 -35.48
CA ALA A 533 -29.54 -8.14 -34.12
C ALA A 533 -30.96 -8.66 -33.88
N ASN A 534 -31.14 -9.51 -32.86
CA ASN A 534 -32.44 -9.96 -32.39
C ASN A 534 -32.66 -9.41 -30.98
N LEU A 535 -33.29 -8.23 -30.90
CA LEU A 535 -33.80 -7.64 -29.66
C LEU A 535 -35.05 -8.44 -29.24
N ARG A 536 -34.91 -9.28 -28.21
CA ARG A 536 -36.07 -9.81 -27.47
C ARG A 536 -36.40 -8.87 -26.32
N ALA A 537 -37.61 -8.33 -26.34
CA ALA A 537 -38.21 -7.54 -25.28
C ALA A 537 -38.42 -8.39 -24.00
N PRO A 538 -38.28 -7.82 -22.80
CA PRO A 538 -38.66 -8.49 -21.57
C PRO A 538 -40.19 -8.47 -21.39
N THR A 539 -40.71 -9.65 -21.08
CA THR A 539 -42.10 -9.95 -20.72
C THR A 539 -42.49 -9.27 -19.40
N LYS A 540 -43.74 -8.80 -19.37
CA LYS A 540 -44.44 -8.19 -18.23
C LYS A 540 -44.43 -9.12 -17.00
N VAL A 541 -43.85 -8.67 -15.89
CA VAL A 541 -44.06 -9.27 -14.56
C VAL A 541 -45.35 -8.67 -13.99
N LYS A 542 -46.35 -9.53 -13.77
CA LYS A 542 -47.59 -9.19 -13.07
C LYS A 542 -47.29 -8.92 -11.59
N ALA A 543 -47.73 -7.76 -11.12
CA ALA A 543 -47.80 -7.42 -9.71
C ALA A 543 -48.81 -8.33 -8.99
N LEU A 544 -48.37 -9.00 -7.93
CA LEU A 544 -49.25 -9.66 -6.95
C LEU A 544 -49.38 -8.74 -5.74
N VAL A 545 -50.58 -8.20 -5.60
CA VAL A 545 -51.08 -7.37 -4.51
C VAL A 545 -51.19 -8.22 -3.24
N GLY A 546 -50.79 -7.62 -2.11
CA GLY A 546 -50.67 -8.27 -0.82
C GLY A 546 -51.99 -8.57 -0.11
N LEU A 547 -51.87 -9.41 0.93
CA LEU A 547 -52.88 -9.62 1.95
C LEU A 547 -52.20 -9.65 3.32
N LYS A 548 -52.42 -8.56 4.07
CA LYS A 548 -52.18 -8.44 5.50
C LYS A 548 -53.11 -9.41 6.24
N LYS A 549 -52.58 -10.22 7.15
CA LYS A 549 -53.35 -10.73 8.30
C LYS A 549 -52.61 -10.39 9.59
N ARG A 550 -53.35 -9.70 10.47
CA ARG A 550 -52.99 -9.32 11.84
C ARG A 550 -52.86 -10.56 12.75
N PRO A 551 -52.11 -10.47 13.86
CA PRO A 551 -52.19 -11.45 14.93
C PRO A 551 -53.45 -11.21 15.77
N ARG A 552 -54.04 -12.29 16.29
CA ARG A 552 -54.93 -12.25 17.45
C ARG A 552 -54.16 -12.79 18.66
N LEU A 553 -54.56 -12.21 19.80
CA LEU A 553 -54.24 -12.49 21.20
C LEU A 553 -53.72 -13.90 21.51
#